data_AF-A0A151R5J5-F1
#
_entry.id   AF-A0A151R5J5-F1
#
_cell.length_a   1.000
_cell.length_b   1.000
_cell.length_c   1.000
_cell.angle_alpha   90.00
_cell.angle_beta   90.00
_cell.angle_gamma   90.00
#
_symmetry.space_group_name_H-M   'P 1'
#
loop_
_entity.id
_entity.type
_entity.pdbx_description
1 polymer ?
#
loop_
_entity_poly.entity_id
_entity_poly.type
_entity_poly.pdbx_seq_one_letter_code
_entity_poly.pdbx_strand_id
1 'polypeptide(L)'
;MTKEFIIHTDHESFKSLSTLLRVILKGNKKTWDDCLSHIEFSYNRVVHKTTNLSPFEVVYGFNPLTHLDLLPLPDTTSLFHKEGVSRANFIKKYHEKDKSEIEKQTQKYAKYNNKGRKNVTFEVWDWVWLHLRKDKFPTQRMSKLNPREMDLSKFFKRLMTMHTF
;
A
#
# COMPACT_ATOMS: atom_id res chain seq x y z
N MET A 1 5.11 18.83 12.94
CA MET A 1 3.97 18.27 12.19
C MET A 1 4.55 17.24 11.25
N THR A 2 4.52 15.97 11.64
CA THR A 2 5.07 14.86 10.86
C THR A 2 4.32 14.80 9.53
N LYS A 3 5.05 15.00 8.43
CA LYS A 3 4.54 14.70 7.08
C LYS A 3 4.37 13.19 7.03
N GLU A 4 3.24 12.70 7.50
CA GLU A 4 2.88 11.31 7.33
C GLU A 4 2.83 11.07 5.83
N PHE A 5 3.89 10.45 5.33
CA PHE A 5 3.93 9.81 4.05
C PHE A 5 2.72 8.87 3.99
N ILE A 6 1.61 9.36 3.42
CA ILE A 6 0.55 8.50 2.91
C ILE A 6 1.13 7.83 1.66
N ILE A 7 2.16 7.00 1.85
CA ILE A 7 2.36 5.87 0.98
C ILE A 7 1.10 5.06 1.25
N HIS A 8 0.12 5.15 0.35
CA HIS A 8 -0.91 4.13 0.28
C HIS A 8 -0.15 2.81 0.27
N THR A 9 -0.15 2.14 1.41
CA THR A 9 0.59 0.92 1.69
C THR A 9 -0.17 -0.21 1.01
N ASP A 10 -0.35 -0.09 -0.31
CA ASP A 10 -0.77 -1.20 -1.12
C ASP A 10 0.44 -2.13 -1.30
N HIS A 11 0.15 -3.42 -1.35
CA HIS A 11 1.14 -4.46 -1.60
C HIS A 11 1.98 -4.17 -2.87
N GLU A 12 1.39 -3.45 -3.83
CA GLU A 12 2.03 -3.08 -5.09
C GLU A 12 3.07 -1.96 -4.94
N SER A 13 2.91 -1.01 -4.01
CA SER A 13 3.93 0.00 -3.68
C SER A 13 5.21 -0.66 -3.18
N PHE A 14 5.09 -1.58 -2.23
CA PHE A 14 6.24 -2.30 -1.67
C PHE A 14 6.94 -3.16 -2.73
N LYS A 15 6.17 -3.80 -3.60
CA LYS A 15 6.69 -4.60 -4.71
C LYS A 15 7.44 -3.74 -5.73
N SER A 16 6.92 -2.56 -6.05
CA SER A 16 7.54 -1.60 -6.97
C SER A 16 8.85 -1.05 -6.40
N LEU A 17 8.84 -0.60 -5.14
CA LEU A 17 10.03 -0.13 -4.44
C LEU A 17 11.10 -1.22 -4.33
N SER A 18 10.70 -2.45 -3.98
CA SER A 18 11.60 -3.61 -3.91
C SER A 18 12.26 -3.91 -5.26
N THR A 19 11.50 -3.76 -6.35
CA THR A 19 12.03 -3.92 -7.71
C THR A 19 13.05 -2.84 -8.04
N LEU A 20 12.73 -1.57 -7.73
CA LEU A 20 13.61 -0.43 -7.99
C LEU A 20 14.92 -0.54 -7.18
N LEU A 21 14.83 -0.90 -5.90
CA LEU A 21 15.96 -1.22 -5.02
C LEU A 21 16.85 -2.31 -5.62
N ARG A 22 16.25 -3.41 -6.10
CA ARG A 22 17.01 -4.53 -6.68
C ARG A 22 17.76 -4.13 -7.94
N VAL A 23 17.14 -3.32 -8.79
CA VAL A 23 17.74 -2.82 -10.04
C VAL A 23 18.91 -1.88 -9.75
N ILE A 24 18.75 -0.96 -8.80
CA ILE A 24 19.78 0.04 -8.48
C ILE A 24 20.96 -0.58 -7.75
N LEU A 25 20.70 -1.48 -6.81
CA LEU A 25 21.78 -2.07 -6.01
C LEU A 25 22.64 -3.04 -6.83
N LYS A 26 22.12 -3.66 -7.90
CA LYS A 26 22.84 -4.64 -8.74
C LYS A 26 23.67 -5.68 -7.95
N GLY A 27 23.23 -6.04 -6.74
CA GLY A 27 23.92 -6.97 -5.83
C GLY A 27 24.81 -6.33 -4.76
N ASN A 28 25.12 -5.03 -4.84
CA ASN A 28 25.84 -4.31 -3.80
C ASN A 28 24.89 -3.87 -2.67
N LYS A 29 24.87 -4.64 -1.58
CA LYS A 29 24.01 -4.36 -0.42
C LYS A 29 24.55 -3.27 0.51
N LYS A 30 25.76 -2.73 0.28
CA LYS A 30 26.39 -1.79 1.20
C LYS A 30 26.01 -0.33 0.97
N THR A 31 25.36 -0.02 -0.15
CA THR A 31 25.07 1.36 -0.61
C THR A 31 23.56 1.61 -0.76
N TRP A 32 22.74 0.89 0.02
CA TRP A 32 21.28 0.98 -0.09
C TRP A 32 20.73 2.29 0.45
N ASP A 33 21.40 2.85 1.46
CA ASP A 33 21.11 4.13 2.09
C ASP A 33 21.40 5.30 1.14
N ASP A 34 22.52 5.27 0.42
CA ASP A 34 22.88 6.31 -0.56
C ASP A 34 21.85 6.45 -1.70
N CYS A 35 21.21 5.34 -2.07
CA CYS A 35 20.24 5.32 -3.17
C CYS A 35 18.80 5.60 -2.74
N LEU A 36 18.51 5.63 -1.43
CA LEU A 36 17.15 5.73 -0.91
C LEU A 36 16.44 7.01 -1.38
N SER A 37 17.12 8.16 -1.31
CA SER A 37 16.55 9.44 -1.74
C SER A 37 16.22 9.47 -3.24
N HIS A 38 17.04 8.82 -4.06
CA HIS A 38 16.81 8.72 -5.51
C HIS A 38 15.62 7.82 -5.83
N ILE A 39 15.49 6.72 -5.09
CA ILE A 39 14.38 5.75 -5.20
C ILE A 39 13.07 6.41 -4.81
N GLU A 40 13.04 7.09 -3.67
CA GLU A 40 11.88 7.79 -3.17
C GLU A 40 11.42 8.87 -4.16
N PHE A 41 12.34 9.72 -4.64
CA PHE A 41 12.01 10.76 -5.60
C PHE A 41 11.51 10.19 -6.93
N SER A 42 12.17 9.16 -7.45
CA SER A 42 11.75 8.49 -8.68
C SER A 42 10.36 7.87 -8.53
N TYR A 43 10.10 7.23 -7.40
CA TYR A 43 8.79 6.64 -7.10
C TYR A 43 7.70 7.70 -7.01
N ASN A 44 7.92 8.76 -6.23
CA ASN A 44 6.95 9.83 -6.00
C ASN A 44 6.63 10.66 -7.25
N ARG A 45 7.49 10.61 -8.27
CA ARG A 45 7.32 11.30 -9.56
C ARG A 45 6.56 10.49 -10.59
N VAL A 46 6.52 9.16 -10.47
CA VAL A 46 5.87 8.30 -11.48
C VAL A 46 4.35 8.40 -11.33
N VAL A 47 3.67 8.54 -12.47
CA VAL A 47 2.20 8.52 -12.53
C VAL A 47 1.72 7.07 -12.37
N HIS A 48 0.91 6.83 -11.34
CA HIS A 48 0.36 5.50 -11.07
C HIS A 48 -0.87 5.23 -11.95
N LYS A 49 -0.97 4.01 -12.51
CA LYS A 49 -2.07 3.64 -13.41
C LYS A 49 -3.45 3.67 -12.73
N THR A 50 -3.51 3.41 -11.43
CA THR A 50 -4.77 3.38 -10.67
C THR A 50 -5.37 4.77 -10.52
N THR A 51 -4.54 5.76 -10.25
CA THR A 51 -4.95 7.13 -9.93
C THR A 51 -4.78 8.09 -11.12
N ASN A 52 -3.99 7.68 -12.12
CA ASN A 52 -3.44 8.53 -13.18
C ASN A 52 -2.73 9.79 -12.66
N LEU A 53 -2.20 9.72 -11.43
CA LEU A 53 -1.46 10.79 -10.76
C LEU A 53 -0.20 10.24 -10.11
N SER A 54 0.79 11.11 -9.94
CA SER A 54 1.97 10.85 -9.12
C SER A 54 1.71 11.18 -7.64
N PRO A 55 2.38 10.51 -6.68
CA PRO A 55 2.31 10.87 -5.27
C PRO A 55 2.65 12.34 -5.00
N PHE A 56 3.57 12.94 -5.77
CA PHE A 56 3.85 14.39 -5.66
C PHE A 56 2.65 15.25 -6.02
N GLU A 57 1.91 14.92 -7.07
CA GLU A 57 0.68 15.65 -7.43
C GLU A 57 -0.40 15.48 -6.37
N VAL A 58 -0.50 14.31 -5.76
CA VAL A 58 -1.47 14.06 -4.69
C VAL A 58 -1.16 14.88 -3.43
N VAL A 59 0.11 14.98 -3.04
CA VAL A 59 0.52 15.65 -1.79
C VAL A 59 0.68 17.16 -1.98
N TYR A 60 1.30 17.58 -3.08
CA TYR A 60 1.72 18.97 -3.31
C TYR A 60 0.90 19.68 -4.40
N GLY A 61 0.13 18.93 -5.19
CA GLY A 61 -0.62 19.47 -6.33
C GLY A 61 0.23 19.74 -7.58
N PHE A 62 1.50 19.34 -7.58
CA PHE A 62 2.39 19.45 -8.75
C PHE A 62 3.45 18.32 -8.72
N ASN A 63 4.00 17.99 -9.87
CA ASN A 63 5.05 16.98 -10.01
C ASN A 63 6.42 17.65 -10.28
N PRO A 64 7.34 17.72 -9.30
CA PRO A 64 8.65 18.33 -9.49
C PRO A 64 9.48 17.60 -10.56
N LEU A 65 10.27 18.34 -11.32
CA LEU A 65 11.17 17.79 -12.33
C LEU A 65 12.54 17.49 -11.75
N THR A 66 12.95 18.24 -10.73
CA THR A 66 14.26 18.14 -10.08
C THR A 66 14.12 18.21 -8.56
N HIS A 67 15.14 17.73 -7.85
CA HIS A 67 15.21 17.86 -6.38
C HIS A 67 15.25 19.32 -5.91
N LEU A 68 15.70 20.25 -6.76
CA LEU A 68 15.72 21.69 -6.45
C LEU A 68 14.30 22.26 -6.36
N ASP A 69 13.34 21.69 -7.11
CA ASP A 69 11.93 22.09 -7.07
C ASP A 69 11.25 21.71 -5.74
N LEU A 70 11.88 20.85 -4.92
CA LEU A 70 11.43 20.46 -3.59
C LEU A 70 12.05 21.30 -2.47
N LEU A 71 13.01 22.19 -2.78
CA LEU A 71 13.56 23.08 -1.78
C LEU A 71 12.45 23.99 -1.25
N PRO A 72 12.36 24.22 0.07
CA PRO A 72 11.46 25.23 0.60
C PRO A 72 11.93 26.58 0.06
N LEU A 73 11.30 27.03 -1.03
CA LEU A 73 11.46 28.39 -1.51
C LEU A 73 11.11 29.34 -0.35
N PRO A 74 11.86 30.44 -0.17
CA PRO A 74 11.64 31.38 0.92
C PRO A 74 10.18 31.80 0.92
N ASP A 75 9.56 31.62 2.09
CA ASP A 75 8.16 31.78 2.43
C ASP A 75 7.26 32.19 1.25
N THR A 76 6.88 31.19 0.45
CA THR A 76 6.07 31.32 -0.78
C THR A 76 4.66 31.85 -0.55
N THR A 77 4.33 32.36 0.65
CA THR A 77 3.10 33.09 0.98
C THR A 77 2.83 34.24 0.00
N SER A 78 3.88 34.80 -0.63
CA SER A 78 3.76 35.83 -1.68
C SER A 78 3.69 35.28 -3.12
N LEU A 79 4.05 34.01 -3.36
CA LEU A 79 3.93 33.31 -4.64
C LEU A 79 2.63 32.50 -4.76
N PHE A 80 1.99 32.18 -3.63
CA PHE A 80 0.63 31.68 -3.61
C PHE A 80 -0.32 32.82 -3.94
N HIS A 81 -0.79 32.81 -5.20
CA HIS A 81 -1.88 33.62 -5.71
C HIS A 81 -3.06 33.69 -4.71
N LYS A 82 -3.89 34.73 -4.85
CA LYS A 82 -5.14 35.04 -4.10
C LYS A 82 -6.23 33.93 -4.08
N GLU A 83 -5.87 32.69 -4.39
CA GLU A 83 -6.67 31.51 -4.69
C GLU A 83 -6.38 30.30 -3.77
N GLY A 84 -5.79 30.51 -2.58
CA GLY A 84 -5.50 29.41 -1.65
C GLY A 84 -6.71 28.52 -1.33
N VAL A 85 -7.90 29.12 -1.22
CA VAL A 85 -9.18 28.40 -1.03
C VAL A 85 -9.58 27.62 -2.29
N SER A 86 -9.37 28.19 -3.49
CA SER A 86 -9.66 27.51 -4.77
C SER A 86 -8.76 26.28 -4.95
N ARG A 87 -7.47 26.41 -4.63
CA ARG A 87 -6.50 25.29 -4.66
C ARG A 87 -6.82 24.21 -3.62
N ALA A 88 -7.19 24.59 -2.40
CA ALA A 88 -7.59 23.62 -1.38
C ALA A 88 -8.86 22.85 -1.78
N ASN A 89 -9.86 23.55 -2.33
CA ASN A 89 -11.09 22.93 -2.85
C ASN A 89 -10.81 22.01 -4.03
N PHE A 90 -9.88 22.40 -4.92
CA PHE A 90 -9.39 21.56 -6.00
C PHE A 90 -8.76 20.29 -5.43
N ILE A 91 -7.73 20.40 -4.59
CA ILE A 91 -7.05 19.25 -3.97
C ILE A 91 -8.05 18.32 -3.26
N LYS A 92 -9.01 18.87 -2.51
CA LYS A 92 -10.07 18.09 -1.85
C LYS A 92 -10.93 17.30 -2.84
N LYS A 93 -11.43 17.94 -3.90
CA LYS A 93 -12.22 17.28 -4.94
C LYS A 93 -11.41 16.19 -5.66
N TYR A 94 -10.11 16.39 -5.84
CA TYR A 94 -9.22 15.40 -6.42
C TYR A 94 -9.03 14.20 -5.48
N HIS A 95 -8.80 14.41 -4.19
CA HIS A 95 -8.71 13.30 -3.23
C HIS A 95 -10.02 12.50 -3.15
N GLU A 96 -11.18 13.17 -3.24
CA GLU A 96 -12.47 12.46 -3.30
C GLU A 96 -12.57 11.57 -4.54
N LYS A 97 -12.16 12.08 -5.71
CA LYS A 97 -12.10 11.28 -6.95
C LYS A 97 -11.10 10.14 -6.83
N ASP A 98 -9.92 10.39 -6.28
CA ASP A 98 -8.85 9.41 -6.13
C ASP A 98 -9.27 8.26 -5.22
N LYS A 99 -9.87 8.58 -4.06
CA LYS A 99 -10.49 7.59 -3.17
C LYS A 99 -11.52 6.73 -3.90
N SER A 100 -12.39 7.36 -4.71
CA SER A 100 -13.40 6.62 -5.46
C SER A 100 -12.80 5.65 -6.49
N GLU A 101 -11.66 6.00 -7.11
CA GLU A 101 -10.99 5.14 -8.09
C GLU A 101 -10.23 4.00 -7.42
N ILE A 102 -9.59 4.28 -6.28
CA ILE A 102 -8.96 3.26 -5.43
C ILE A 102 -10.00 2.24 -4.95
N GLU A 103 -11.16 2.69 -4.50
CA GLU A 103 -12.25 1.80 -4.07
C GLU A 103 -12.75 0.93 -5.23
N LYS A 104 -13.00 1.53 -6.41
CA LYS A 104 -13.39 0.77 -7.62
C LYS A 104 -12.34 -0.27 -7.99
N GLN A 105 -11.06 0.11 -7.97
CA GLN A 105 -9.98 -0.79 -8.34
C GLN A 105 -9.82 -1.91 -7.31
N THR A 106 -9.93 -1.60 -6.02
CA THR A 106 -9.95 -2.59 -4.93
C THR A 106 -11.10 -3.58 -5.11
N GLN A 107 -12.31 -3.10 -5.44
CA GLN A 107 -13.45 -3.98 -5.72
C GLN A 107 -13.23 -4.85 -6.96
N LYS A 108 -12.62 -4.33 -8.03
CA LYS A 108 -12.26 -5.11 -9.21
C LYS A 108 -11.27 -6.22 -8.85
N TYR A 109 -10.21 -5.89 -8.09
CA TYR A 109 -9.24 -6.88 -7.61
C TYR A 109 -9.90 -7.93 -6.72
N ALA A 110 -10.77 -7.53 -5.78
CA ALA A 110 -11.51 -8.45 -4.94
C ALA A 110 -12.38 -9.40 -5.78
N LYS A 111 -13.10 -8.90 -6.79
CA LYS A 111 -13.90 -9.75 -7.71
C LYS A 111 -13.03 -10.73 -8.49
N TYR A 112 -11.88 -10.27 -8.99
CA TYR A 112 -10.96 -11.12 -9.76
C TYR A 112 -10.27 -12.18 -8.87
N ASN A 113 -9.71 -11.78 -7.74
CA ASN A 113 -9.00 -12.66 -6.79
C ASN A 113 -9.93 -13.67 -6.13
N ASN A 114 -11.19 -13.30 -5.90
CA ASN A 114 -12.21 -14.20 -5.37
C ASN A 114 -12.93 -14.99 -6.46
N LYS A 115 -12.57 -14.85 -7.75
CA LYS A 115 -13.13 -15.65 -8.83
C LYS A 115 -12.80 -17.13 -8.57
N GLY A 116 -13.84 -17.94 -8.34
CA GLY A 116 -13.70 -19.36 -8.02
C GLY A 116 -13.58 -19.69 -6.52
N ARG A 117 -13.54 -18.69 -5.63
CA ARG A 117 -13.66 -18.94 -4.19
C ARG A 117 -15.12 -19.15 -3.81
N LYS A 118 -15.39 -20.21 -3.04
CA LYS A 118 -16.71 -20.42 -2.44
C LYS A 118 -16.85 -19.54 -1.20
N ASN A 119 -17.99 -18.86 -1.07
CA ASN A 119 -18.31 -18.16 0.17
C ASN A 119 -18.65 -19.22 1.23
N VAL A 120 -17.74 -19.42 2.17
CA VAL A 120 -17.95 -20.32 3.31
C VAL A 120 -18.16 -19.45 4.53
N THR A 121 -19.39 -19.43 5.02
CA THR A 121 -19.77 -18.79 6.29
C THR A 121 -19.75 -19.85 7.38
N PHE A 122 -19.07 -19.55 8.48
CA PHE A 122 -19.03 -20.40 9.67
C PHE A 122 -19.91 -19.80 10.76
N GLU A 123 -20.73 -20.62 11.38
CA GLU A 123 -21.49 -20.28 12.57
C GLU A 123 -20.66 -20.56 13.83
N VAL A 124 -20.99 -19.85 14.92
CA VAL A 124 -20.37 -20.15 16.22
C VAL A 124 -20.69 -21.60 16.57
N TRP A 125 -19.68 -22.33 17.03
CA TRP A 125 -19.69 -23.76 17.34
C TRP A 125 -19.49 -24.73 16.18
N ASP A 126 -19.32 -24.24 14.94
CA ASP A 126 -18.92 -25.09 13.82
C ASP A 126 -17.53 -25.68 14.03
N TRP A 127 -17.35 -26.93 13.59
CA TRP A 127 -16.05 -27.58 13.57
C TRP A 127 -15.29 -27.19 12.31
N VAL A 128 -14.08 -26.68 12.49
CA VAL A 128 -13.21 -26.25 11.39
C VAL A 128 -11.82 -26.87 11.53
N TRP A 129 -11.24 -27.26 10.40
CA TRP A 129 -9.84 -27.68 10.35
C TRP A 129 -8.92 -26.48 10.45
N LEU A 130 -8.03 -26.48 11.44
CA LEU A 130 -7.08 -25.39 11.64
C LEU A 130 -5.83 -25.59 10.77
N HIS A 131 -5.60 -24.67 9.84
CA HIS A 131 -4.37 -24.66 9.05
C HIS A 131 -3.27 -23.83 9.72
N LEU A 132 -2.26 -24.50 10.28
CA LEU A 132 -1.17 -23.83 11.00
C LEU A 132 0.03 -23.55 10.08
N ARG A 133 0.41 -22.28 9.99
CA ARG A 133 1.59 -21.86 9.22
C ARG A 133 2.86 -21.96 10.07
N LYS A 134 3.94 -22.44 9.44
CA LYS A 134 5.23 -22.72 10.10
C LYS A 134 5.92 -21.46 10.66
N ASP A 135 5.80 -20.35 9.96
CA ASP A 135 6.37 -19.04 10.33
C ASP A 135 5.79 -18.52 11.65
N LYS A 136 4.49 -18.72 11.87
CA LYS A 136 3.79 -18.29 13.08
C LYS A 136 3.82 -19.33 14.21
N PHE A 137 3.87 -20.62 13.86
CA PHE A 137 3.79 -21.73 14.81
C PHE A 137 4.94 -22.73 14.62
N PRO A 138 6.21 -22.31 14.85
CA PRO A 138 7.37 -23.15 14.59
C PRO A 138 7.41 -24.40 15.47
N THR A 139 6.96 -24.29 16.73
CA THR A 139 6.98 -25.38 17.72
C THR A 139 5.97 -26.48 17.39
N GLN A 140 4.82 -26.10 16.83
CA GLN A 140 3.74 -27.04 16.48
C GLN A 140 3.99 -27.67 15.10
N ARG A 141 4.83 -27.05 14.27
CA ARG A 141 5.20 -27.51 12.93
C ARG A 141 6.71 -27.71 12.78
N MET A 142 7.19 -28.76 13.46
CA MET A 142 8.62 -29.06 13.55
C MET A 142 9.22 -29.62 12.26
N SER A 143 8.45 -30.35 11.43
CA SER A 143 8.96 -30.95 10.19
C SER A 143 8.12 -30.59 8.94
N LYS A 144 8.71 -30.76 7.75
CA LYS A 144 8.00 -30.59 6.47
C LYS A 144 6.91 -31.66 6.26
N LEU A 145 7.08 -32.84 6.85
CA LEU A 145 6.19 -33.99 6.71
C LEU A 145 5.07 -34.02 7.76
N ASN A 146 5.11 -33.14 8.76
CA ASN A 146 4.02 -33.05 9.72
C ASN A 146 2.71 -32.67 9.01
N PRO A 147 1.56 -33.22 9.44
CA PRO A 147 0.25 -32.82 8.95
C PRO A 147 0.08 -31.30 8.99
N ARG A 148 -0.48 -30.72 7.93
CA ARG A 148 -0.72 -29.27 7.85
C ARG A 148 -1.96 -28.84 8.63
N GLU A 149 -2.89 -29.78 8.79
CA GLU A 149 -4.09 -29.66 9.60
C GLU A 149 -3.82 -30.48 10.86
N MET A 150 -3.85 -29.81 12.02
CA MET A 150 -3.48 -30.46 13.28
C MET A 150 -4.68 -31.03 14.03
N ASP A 151 -5.82 -30.33 14.03
CA ASP A 151 -6.98 -30.74 14.84
C ASP A 151 -8.28 -30.05 14.37
N LEU A 152 -9.42 -30.71 14.64
CA LEU A 152 -10.76 -30.13 14.60
C LEU A 152 -10.88 -29.13 15.76
N SER A 153 -11.04 -27.86 15.44
CA SER A 153 -11.30 -26.82 16.44
C SER A 153 -12.72 -26.31 16.31
N LYS A 154 -13.36 -25.98 17.45
CA LYS A 154 -14.64 -25.26 17.44
C LYS A 154 -14.41 -23.80 17.09
N PHE A 155 -15.23 -23.25 16.21
CA PHE A 155 -15.25 -21.84 15.86
C PHE A 155 -15.94 -21.05 16.99
N PHE A 156 -15.18 -20.32 17.80
CA PHE A 156 -15.74 -19.63 18.97
C PHE A 156 -16.26 -18.22 18.70
N LYS A 157 -15.60 -17.45 17.82
CA LYS A 157 -16.03 -16.09 17.50
C LYS A 157 -15.36 -15.58 16.23
N ARG A 158 -16.13 -14.86 15.42
CA ARG A 158 -15.59 -14.06 14.31
C ARG A 158 -15.01 -12.77 14.88
N LEU A 159 -13.67 -12.65 14.88
CA LEU A 159 -13.01 -11.49 15.48
C LEU A 159 -13.13 -10.22 14.62
N MET A 160 -13.23 -10.33 13.29
CA MET A 160 -13.75 -9.30 12.36
C MET A 160 -14.01 -9.94 10.98
N THR A 161 -14.91 -9.37 10.19
CA THR A 161 -14.85 -9.47 8.71
C THR A 161 -13.57 -8.76 8.26
N MET A 162 -12.45 -9.49 8.22
CA MET A 162 -11.34 -9.07 7.38
C MET A 162 -11.87 -9.12 5.96
N HIS A 163 -12.29 -7.96 5.43
CA HIS A 163 -12.29 -7.75 4.00
C HIS A 163 -10.84 -7.96 3.56
N THR A 164 -10.53 -9.21 3.20
CA THR A 164 -9.28 -9.52 2.53
C THR A 164 -9.29 -8.75 1.22
N PHE A 165 -8.42 -7.74 1.15
CA PHE A 165 -8.09 -7.02 -0.08
C PHE A 165 -7.62 -8.00 -1.17
#